data_AF-A0AA89BHN0-F1
#
_entry.id   AF-A0AA89BHN0-F1
#
_cell.length_a   1.000
_cell.length_b   1.000
_cell.length_c   1.000
_cell.angle_alpha   90.00
_cell.angle_beta   90.00
_cell.angle_gamma   90.00
#
_symmetry.space_group_name_H-M   'P 1'
#
loop_
_entity.id
_entity.type
_entity.pdbx_description
1 polymer ?
#
loop_
_entity_poly.entity_id
_entity_poly.type
_entity_poly.pdbx_seq_one_letter_code
_entity_poly.pdbx_strand_id
1 'polypeptide(L)'
;MSSQTSIKNHAGLTGSAEPRPTEPLSVEKPSANVNTAQCRCLKNHNWNKAVFSIMPKVKTNRVKYPEGWELIEPTIRELQAKMREAENDPHDGKRKCETLWPIFKIAHQQSRYIFDLYHRRKEISKELYEFCLDQGYADRNLIAKWKKPGYERLCCLRCMQPRDHNYQTTCVCRVPKHLREEKVIECVHCGCGGCASGD
;
A
#
# COMPACT_ATOMS: atom_id res chain seq x y z
N MET A 1 -31.38 -67.62 30.17
CA MET A 1 -31.05 -68.21 31.49
C MET A 1 -29.99 -67.31 32.11
N SER A 2 -30.34 -66.09 32.52
CA SER A 2 -30.81 -65.72 33.86
C SER A 2 -29.91 -66.28 34.96
N SER A 3 -29.05 -65.43 35.53
CA SER A 3 -28.73 -65.43 36.97
C SER A 3 -27.82 -64.26 37.36
N GLN A 4 -28.40 -63.35 38.17
CA GLN A 4 -27.81 -62.65 39.34
C GLN A 4 -26.78 -61.54 39.01
N THR A 5 -26.72 -60.38 39.69
CA THR A 5 -26.94 -60.14 41.13
C THR A 5 -27.14 -58.63 41.44
N SER A 6 -28.21 -58.35 42.19
CA SER A 6 -28.36 -57.42 43.34
C SER A 6 -27.95 -55.93 43.26
N ILE A 7 -29.00 -55.11 43.38
CA ILE A 7 -29.03 -53.70 43.79
C ILE A 7 -29.33 -53.66 45.31
N LYS A 8 -28.50 -53.00 46.14
CA LYS A 8 -28.81 -52.31 47.43
C LYS A 8 -27.65 -51.36 47.75
N ASN A 9 -27.77 -50.04 47.68
CA ASN A 9 -28.45 -49.05 48.55
C ASN A 9 -27.49 -48.33 49.53
N HIS A 10 -27.58 -47.00 49.45
CA HIS A 10 -27.34 -45.98 50.48
C HIS A 10 -25.94 -45.82 51.12
N ALA A 11 -25.31 -44.70 50.78
CA ALA A 11 -24.68 -43.81 51.75
C ALA A 11 -24.83 -42.36 51.26
N GLY A 12 -25.66 -41.58 51.95
CA GLY A 12 -25.58 -40.12 51.89
C GLY A 12 -24.54 -39.64 52.88
N LEU A 13 -23.96 -38.46 52.63
CA LEU A 13 -23.54 -37.47 53.63
C LEU A 13 -22.94 -36.24 52.93
N THR A 14 -23.37 -35.05 53.39
CA THR A 14 -22.70 -33.73 53.33
C THR A 14 -22.52 -33.11 51.93
N GLY A 15 -23.14 -31.98 51.55
CA GLY A 15 -23.38 -30.74 52.28
C GLY A 15 -22.19 -29.79 52.05
N SER A 16 -22.30 -28.84 51.10
CA SER A 16 -21.61 -27.53 51.11
C SER A 16 -21.99 -26.66 49.89
N ALA A 17 -22.69 -25.57 50.19
CA ALA A 17 -22.78 -24.25 49.57
C ALA A 17 -22.36 -24.04 48.09
N GLU A 18 -23.33 -23.58 47.29
CA GLU A 18 -23.14 -22.85 46.03
C GLU A 18 -22.45 -21.49 46.27
N PRO A 19 -21.41 -21.12 45.49
CA PRO A 19 -20.96 -19.74 45.40
C PRO A 19 -21.67 -18.99 44.25
N ARG A 20 -22.32 -17.89 44.62
CA ARG A 20 -22.86 -16.85 43.73
C ARG A 20 -21.76 -16.29 42.80
N PRO A 21 -22.02 -16.11 41.48
CA PRO A 21 -21.19 -15.27 40.65
C PRO A 21 -21.41 -13.79 41.02
N THR A 22 -20.35 -13.12 41.45
CA THR A 22 -20.30 -11.68 41.72
C THR A 22 -20.33 -10.89 40.42
N GLU A 23 -21.19 -9.88 40.36
CA GLU A 23 -21.25 -8.87 39.29
C GLU A 23 -19.90 -8.15 39.11
N PRO A 24 -19.43 -7.91 37.87
CA PRO A 24 -18.28 -7.05 37.65
C PRO A 24 -18.69 -5.57 37.70
N LEU A 25 -18.02 -4.84 38.61
CA LEU A 25 -18.05 -3.40 38.78
C LEU A 25 -17.89 -2.65 37.46
N SER A 26 -18.76 -1.66 37.26
CA SER A 26 -18.69 -0.56 36.32
C SER A 26 -17.35 0.19 36.41
N VAL A 27 -16.55 0.13 35.34
CA VAL A 27 -15.40 1.00 35.14
C VAL A 27 -15.91 2.37 34.67
N GLU A 28 -15.73 3.36 35.52
CA GLU A 28 -16.07 4.76 35.28
C GLU A 28 -15.27 5.33 34.09
N LYS A 29 -15.95 6.04 33.20
CA LYS A 29 -15.35 6.76 32.07
C LYS A 29 -14.68 8.04 32.58
N PRO A 30 -13.41 8.31 32.27
CA PRO A 30 -12.86 9.64 32.52
C PRO A 30 -13.45 10.64 31.52
N SER A 31 -14.25 11.55 32.06
CA SER A 31 -14.63 12.82 31.46
C SER A 31 -13.38 13.69 31.34
N ALA A 32 -12.90 13.90 30.11
CA ALA A 32 -11.92 14.92 29.80
C ALA A 32 -12.51 15.84 28.72
N ASN A 33 -13.07 16.93 29.21
CA ASN A 33 -13.42 18.11 28.46
C ASN A 33 -12.12 18.74 27.88
N VAL A 34 -11.80 18.46 26.62
CA VAL A 34 -10.80 19.21 25.86
C VAL A 34 -11.53 20.07 24.85
N ASN A 35 -11.77 21.31 25.29
CA ASN A 35 -12.00 22.44 24.40
C ASN A 35 -10.92 22.47 23.32
N THR A 36 -11.34 22.24 22.08
CA THR A 36 -11.14 23.15 20.94
C THR A 36 -9.82 23.93 20.89
N ALA A 37 -8.69 23.22 20.97
CA ALA A 37 -7.40 23.73 20.50
C ALA A 37 -7.14 23.13 19.11
N GLN A 38 -7.76 23.79 18.11
CA GLN A 38 -7.37 23.84 16.71
C GLN A 38 -6.30 22.82 16.25
N CYS A 39 -6.76 21.68 15.73
CA CYS A 39 -6.07 20.93 14.68
C CYS A 39 -5.88 21.84 13.44
N ARG A 40 -4.86 22.69 13.46
CA ARG A 40 -4.33 23.39 12.28
C ARG A 40 -3.15 22.60 11.72
N CYS A 41 -3.47 21.57 10.92
CA CYS A 41 -2.66 20.98 9.85
C CYS A 41 -3.31 19.63 9.52
N LEU A 42 -3.86 19.31 8.35
CA LEU A 42 -3.79 19.87 7.01
C LEU A 42 -5.13 19.54 6.32
N LYS A 43 -6.05 20.50 6.32
CA LYS A 43 -7.14 20.50 5.34
C LYS A 43 -6.53 20.95 4.00
N ASN A 44 -6.33 20.01 3.09
CA ASN A 44 -6.28 20.17 1.62
C ASN A 44 -5.39 19.11 0.99
N HIS A 45 -5.83 17.86 0.99
CA HIS A 45 -5.41 16.96 -0.08
C HIS A 45 -6.27 17.24 -1.31
N ASN A 46 -5.92 18.35 -1.98
CA ASN A 46 -6.39 18.64 -3.32
C ASN A 46 -5.94 17.48 -4.22
N TRP A 47 -6.88 16.65 -4.67
CA TRP A 47 -6.63 15.55 -5.61
C TRP A 47 -5.87 16.04 -6.85
N ASN A 48 -6.10 17.28 -7.26
CA ASN A 48 -5.41 17.90 -8.39
C ASN A 48 -3.89 18.09 -8.14
N LYS A 49 -3.44 18.24 -6.89
CA LYS A 49 -1.99 18.31 -6.57
C LYS A 49 -1.27 16.97 -6.74
N ALA A 50 -1.96 15.85 -6.49
CA ALA A 50 -1.37 14.52 -6.62
C ALA A 50 -1.21 14.11 -8.09
N VAL A 51 -2.20 14.45 -8.93
CA VAL A 51 -2.13 14.27 -10.39
C VAL A 51 -1.05 15.18 -11.00
N PHE A 52 -0.92 16.43 -10.52
CA PHE A 52 0.10 17.38 -10.98
C PHE A 52 1.55 16.93 -10.69
N SER A 53 1.75 16.02 -9.72
CA SER A 53 3.07 15.47 -9.40
C SER A 53 3.46 14.25 -10.26
N ILE A 54 2.50 13.65 -10.96
CA ILE A 54 2.73 12.51 -11.88
C ILE A 54 3.20 13.04 -13.24
N MET A 55 2.85 14.28 -13.57
CA MET A 55 3.24 14.89 -14.83
C MET A 55 4.63 15.53 -14.71
N PRO A 56 5.60 15.15 -15.56
CA PRO A 56 6.93 15.73 -15.53
C PRO A 56 6.84 17.22 -15.83
N LYS A 57 7.64 18.02 -15.13
CA LYS A 57 7.63 19.47 -15.32
C LYS A 57 7.88 19.80 -16.80
N VAL A 58 7.04 20.67 -17.36
CA VAL A 58 7.12 21.09 -18.76
C VAL A 58 8.55 21.56 -19.04
N LYS A 59 9.21 20.91 -20.01
CA LYS A 59 10.58 21.22 -20.41
C LYS A 59 10.63 22.64 -20.94
N THR A 60 11.10 23.58 -20.13
CA THR A 60 11.40 24.95 -20.59
C THR A 60 12.84 24.97 -21.13
N ASN A 61 13.13 25.85 -22.08
CA ASN A 61 14.44 25.98 -22.76
C ASN A 61 15.60 26.40 -21.81
N ARG A 62 15.37 26.43 -20.49
CA ARG A 62 16.33 26.85 -19.46
C ARG A 62 16.93 25.67 -18.67
N VAL A 63 16.51 24.44 -18.96
CA VAL A 63 16.96 23.26 -18.21
C VAL A 63 18.28 22.78 -18.79
N LYS A 64 19.36 22.87 -18.00
CA LYS A 64 20.65 22.26 -18.33
C LYS A 64 20.58 20.77 -18.00
N TYR A 65 20.80 19.93 -19.00
CA TYR A 65 20.86 18.48 -18.80
C TYR A 65 22.26 18.09 -18.27
N PRO A 66 22.34 17.26 -17.22
CA PRO A 66 23.60 16.76 -16.72
C PRO A 66 24.16 15.65 -17.61
N GLU A 67 25.43 15.30 -17.39
CA GLU A 67 26.14 14.26 -18.13
C GLU A 67 25.42 12.90 -18.04
N GLY A 68 25.34 12.17 -19.16
CA GLY A 68 24.69 10.87 -19.26
C GLY A 68 23.18 10.90 -19.50
N TRP A 69 22.57 12.08 -19.67
CA TRP A 69 21.14 12.21 -20.00
C TRP A 69 20.77 11.52 -21.33
N GLU A 70 21.65 11.57 -22.33
CA GLU A 70 21.42 11.03 -23.67
C GLU A 70 21.11 9.52 -23.66
N LEU A 71 21.68 8.77 -22.71
CA LEU A 71 21.49 7.32 -22.60
C LEU A 71 20.09 6.95 -22.07
N ILE A 72 19.53 7.77 -21.18
CA ILE A 72 18.24 7.48 -20.51
C ILE A 72 17.06 8.16 -21.21
N GLU A 73 17.33 9.25 -21.92
CA GLU A 73 16.33 10.05 -22.61
C GLU A 73 15.38 9.25 -23.53
N PRO A 74 15.86 8.36 -24.43
CA PRO A 74 14.96 7.65 -25.33
C PRO A 74 13.96 6.79 -24.56
N THR A 75 14.43 6.01 -23.57
CA THR A 75 13.55 5.14 -22.77
C THR A 75 12.55 5.94 -21.93
N ILE A 76 12.96 7.06 -21.34
CA ILE A 76 12.05 7.92 -20.57
C ILE A 76 10.98 8.52 -21.49
N ARG A 77 11.35 8.96 -22.69
CA ARG A 77 10.41 9.52 -23.67
C ARG A 77 9.39 8.47 -24.13
N GLU A 78 9.82 7.24 -24.36
CA GLU A 78 8.92 6.13 -24.69
C GLU A 78 7.91 5.85 -23.55
N LEU A 79 8.37 5.84 -22.30
CA LEU A 79 7.48 5.63 -21.15
C LEU A 79 6.49 6.79 -20.97
N GLN A 80 6.90 8.02 -21.25
CA GLN A 80 6.01 9.18 -21.25
C GLN A 80 4.99 9.15 -22.38
N ALA A 81 5.39 8.70 -23.57
CA ALA A 81 4.47 8.51 -24.70
C ALA A 81 3.39 7.48 -24.32
N LYS A 82 3.80 6.34 -23.76
CA LYS A 82 2.89 5.30 -23.25
C LYS A 82 1.96 5.82 -22.15
N MET A 83 2.45 6.69 -21.26
CA MET A 83 1.59 7.29 -20.23
C MET A 83 0.51 8.17 -20.86
N ARG A 84 0.88 8.97 -21.88
CA ARG A 84 -0.05 9.83 -22.61
C ARG A 84 -1.06 9.03 -23.44
N GLU A 85 -0.65 7.90 -24.00
CA GLU A 85 -1.54 6.94 -24.67
C GLU A 85 -2.54 6.36 -23.67
N ALA A 86 -2.07 5.87 -22.51
CA ALA A 86 -2.92 5.30 -21.47
C ALA A 86 -3.91 6.31 -20.86
N GLU A 87 -3.58 7.60 -20.85
CA GLU A 87 -4.50 8.68 -20.44
C GLU A 87 -5.58 8.97 -21.47
N ASN A 88 -5.28 8.79 -22.77
CA ASN A 88 -6.21 9.04 -23.87
C ASN A 88 -7.04 7.81 -24.25
N ASP A 89 -6.66 6.62 -23.77
CA ASP A 89 -7.34 5.38 -24.09
C ASP A 89 -8.82 5.42 -23.67
N PRO A 90 -9.75 5.00 -24.55
CA PRO A 90 -11.16 4.96 -24.22
C PRO A 90 -11.41 3.95 -23.10
N HIS A 91 -12.29 4.35 -22.18
CA HIS A 91 -12.60 3.61 -20.96
C HIS A 91 -13.77 2.62 -21.13
N ASP A 92 -14.17 2.32 -22.36
CA ASP A 92 -15.41 1.61 -22.64
C ASP A 92 -15.33 0.14 -22.20
N GLY A 93 -16.35 -0.32 -21.48
CA GLY A 93 -16.44 -1.68 -20.92
C GLY A 93 -15.53 -2.01 -19.72
N LYS A 94 -14.67 -1.08 -19.25
CA LYS A 94 -13.77 -1.32 -18.10
C LYS A 94 -14.33 -0.79 -16.79
N ARG A 95 -13.96 -1.40 -15.66
CA ARG A 95 -14.25 -0.85 -14.34
C ARG A 95 -13.48 0.47 -14.16
N LYS A 96 -14.06 1.45 -13.46
CA LYS A 96 -13.39 2.74 -13.16
C LYS A 96 -12.00 2.58 -12.56
N CYS A 97 -11.78 1.53 -11.78
CA CYS A 97 -10.48 1.21 -11.19
C CYS A 97 -9.48 0.71 -12.25
N GLU A 98 -9.92 -0.15 -13.15
CA GLU A 98 -9.09 -0.79 -14.20
C GLU A 98 -8.55 0.21 -15.20
N THR A 99 -9.33 1.26 -15.49
CA THR A 99 -8.90 2.42 -16.26
C THR A 99 -7.55 2.99 -15.79
N LEU A 100 -7.34 3.05 -14.46
CA LEU A 100 -6.14 3.68 -13.89
C LEU A 100 -4.96 2.72 -13.75
N TRP A 101 -5.17 1.41 -13.89
CA TRP A 101 -4.11 0.41 -13.68
C TRP A 101 -2.93 0.57 -14.65
N PRO A 102 -3.13 0.81 -15.96
CA PRO A 102 -2.02 1.07 -16.88
C PRO A 102 -1.18 2.28 -16.46
N ILE A 103 -1.81 3.36 -15.99
CA ILE A 103 -1.12 4.58 -15.54
C ILE A 103 -0.21 4.25 -14.34
N PHE A 104 -0.73 3.54 -13.34
CA PHE A 104 0.09 3.12 -12.18
C PHE A 104 1.22 2.18 -12.58
N LYS A 105 0.98 1.27 -13.54
CA LYS A 105 1.98 0.33 -14.04
C LYS A 105 3.13 1.06 -14.73
N ILE A 106 2.83 2.05 -15.57
CA ILE A 106 3.84 2.85 -16.28
C ILE A 106 4.61 3.74 -15.30
N ALA A 107 3.93 4.41 -14.36
CA ALA A 107 4.59 5.22 -13.34
C ALA A 107 5.54 4.41 -12.45
N HIS A 108 5.13 3.19 -12.07
CA HIS A 108 5.97 2.25 -11.34
C HIS A 108 7.17 1.82 -12.18
N GLN A 109 6.96 1.46 -13.45
CA GLN A 109 8.03 1.05 -14.37
C GLN A 109 9.06 2.16 -14.58
N GLN A 110 8.62 3.40 -14.76
CA GLN A 110 9.48 4.56 -14.91
C GLN A 110 10.34 4.81 -13.66
N SER A 111 9.71 4.80 -12.48
CA SER A 111 10.44 4.95 -11.21
C SER A 111 11.42 3.80 -10.98
N ARG A 112 11.04 2.57 -11.37
CA ARG A 112 11.88 1.38 -11.18
C ARG A 112 13.08 1.37 -12.12
N TYR A 113 12.90 1.81 -13.36
CA TYR A 113 13.99 1.96 -14.33
C TYR A 113 15.09 2.88 -13.80
N ILE A 114 14.72 4.08 -13.31
CA ILE A 114 15.68 5.04 -12.73
C ILE A 114 16.32 4.48 -11.46
N PHE A 115 15.54 3.80 -10.61
CA PHE A 115 16.05 3.18 -9.38
C PHE A 115 17.09 2.09 -9.69
N ASP A 116 16.81 1.20 -10.64
CA ASP A 116 17.69 0.09 -10.99
C ASP A 116 19.00 0.60 -11.64
N LEU A 117 18.94 1.64 -12.48
CA LEU A 117 20.13 2.24 -13.08
C LEU A 117 21.07 2.87 -12.05
N TYR A 118 20.53 3.51 -11.00
CA TYR A 118 21.35 4.12 -9.96
C TYR A 118 21.83 3.11 -8.90
N HIS A 119 20.94 2.25 -8.39
CA HIS A 119 21.26 1.37 -7.26
C HIS A 119 21.86 0.02 -7.66
N ARG A 120 21.41 -0.58 -8.77
CA ARG A 120 21.86 -1.92 -9.18
C ARG A 120 23.02 -1.83 -10.16
N ARG A 121 22.84 -1.07 -11.25
CA ARG A 121 23.83 -0.98 -12.34
C ARG A 121 24.89 0.11 -12.13
N LYS A 122 24.54 1.18 -11.40
CA LYS A 122 25.39 2.35 -11.13
C LYS A 122 25.92 3.03 -12.41
N GLU A 123 25.11 3.05 -13.47
CA GLU A 123 25.45 3.67 -14.76
C GLU A 123 25.21 5.20 -14.76
N ILE A 124 24.45 5.70 -13.76
CA ILE A 124 24.04 7.09 -13.65
C ILE A 124 24.79 7.80 -12.53
N SER A 125 25.23 9.04 -12.77
CA SER A 125 25.80 9.93 -11.76
C SER A 125 24.76 10.37 -10.72
N LYS A 126 25.20 10.71 -9.51
CA LYS A 126 24.29 11.20 -8.45
C LYS A 126 23.54 12.45 -8.88
N GLU A 127 24.19 13.35 -9.60
CA GLU A 127 23.60 14.60 -10.09
C GLU A 127 22.43 14.33 -11.06
N LEU A 128 22.62 13.40 -12.00
CA LEU A 128 21.57 13.03 -12.95
C LEU A 128 20.40 12.33 -12.25
N TYR A 129 20.68 11.51 -11.24
CA TYR A 129 19.64 10.88 -10.43
C TYR A 129 18.79 11.89 -9.66
N GLU A 130 19.42 12.87 -9.00
CA GLU A 130 18.72 13.94 -8.28
C GLU A 130 17.91 14.83 -9.23
N PHE A 131 18.48 15.16 -10.39
CA PHE A 131 17.76 15.86 -11.46
C PHE A 131 16.49 15.11 -11.89
N CYS A 132 16.56 13.78 -12.06
CA CYS A 132 15.40 12.98 -12.44
C CYS A 132 14.28 13.03 -11.37
N LEU A 133 14.64 13.04 -10.09
CA LEU A 133 13.69 13.15 -8.99
C LEU A 133 13.06 14.54 -8.93
N ASP A 134 13.82 15.61 -9.19
CA ASP A 134 13.34 16.99 -9.10
C ASP A 134 12.45 17.41 -10.26
N GLN A 135 12.67 16.83 -11.44
CA GLN A 135 11.80 16.98 -12.60
C GLN A 135 10.54 16.09 -12.54
N GLY A 136 10.51 15.12 -11.63
CA GLY A 136 9.36 14.22 -11.44
C GLY A 136 9.34 13.04 -12.41
N TYR A 137 10.48 12.61 -12.97
CA TYR A 137 10.54 11.38 -13.76
C TYR A 137 10.46 10.12 -12.89
N ALA A 138 10.74 10.23 -11.59
CA ALA A 138 10.59 9.14 -10.63
C ALA A 138 9.99 9.64 -9.31
N ASP A 139 9.24 8.77 -8.64
CA ASP A 139 8.63 9.08 -7.35
C ASP A 139 9.63 8.87 -6.19
N ARG A 140 10.03 10.00 -5.57
CA ARG A 140 10.94 10.04 -4.41
C ARG A 140 10.41 9.24 -3.22
N ASN A 141 9.10 9.28 -2.97
CA ASN A 141 8.48 8.59 -1.84
C ASN A 141 8.43 7.09 -2.07
N LEU A 142 8.09 6.66 -3.28
CA LEU A 142 8.06 5.23 -3.63
C LEU A 142 9.46 4.61 -3.53
N ILE A 143 10.47 5.30 -4.07
CA ILE A 143 11.86 4.86 -3.98
C ILE A 143 12.34 4.77 -2.52
N ALA A 144 11.97 5.75 -1.68
CA ALA A 144 12.31 5.71 -0.27
C ALA A 144 11.74 4.47 0.44
N LYS A 145 10.60 3.94 -0.01
CA LYS A 145 10.04 2.68 0.49
C LYS A 145 10.81 1.47 -0.03
N TRP A 146 11.21 1.43 -1.30
CA TRP A 146 11.98 0.31 -1.84
C TRP A 146 13.33 0.09 -1.16
N LYS A 147 13.91 1.14 -0.57
CA LYS A 147 15.14 1.03 0.25
C LYS A 147 14.92 0.34 1.59
N LYS A 148 13.66 0.20 2.05
CA LYS A 148 13.34 -0.46 3.32
C LYS A 148 13.11 -1.96 3.10
N PRO A 149 13.63 -2.82 4.00
CA PRO A 149 13.41 -4.26 3.91
C PRO A 149 11.90 -4.57 3.98
N GLY A 150 11.46 -5.55 3.18
CA GLY A 150 10.05 -5.94 3.07
C GLY A 150 9.19 -5.07 2.16
N TYR A 151 9.74 -3.99 1.58
CA TYR A 151 9.04 -3.11 0.64
C TYR A 151 9.71 -3.03 -0.74
N GLU A 152 10.77 -3.80 -0.99
CA GLU A 152 11.56 -3.80 -2.23
C GLU A 152 10.75 -3.99 -3.53
N ARG A 153 9.59 -4.65 -3.45
CA ARG A 153 8.69 -4.93 -4.59
C ARG A 153 7.34 -4.20 -4.47
N LEU A 154 7.25 -3.17 -3.63
CA LEU A 154 6.02 -2.41 -3.41
C LEU A 154 5.49 -1.80 -4.71
N CYS A 155 4.22 -2.05 -5.03
CA CYS A 155 3.57 -1.62 -6.27
C CYS A 155 3.28 -0.11 -6.31
N CYS A 156 2.66 0.46 -5.27
CA CYS A 156 2.35 1.87 -5.16
C CYS A 156 2.18 2.29 -3.69
N LEU A 157 2.17 3.60 -3.43
CA LEU A 157 2.04 4.12 -2.06
C LEU A 157 0.65 3.88 -1.45
N ARG A 158 -0.42 3.88 -2.27
CA ARG A 158 -1.81 3.66 -1.81
C ARG A 158 -1.97 2.30 -1.15
N CYS A 159 -1.34 1.26 -1.68
CA CYS A 159 -1.48 -0.11 -1.17
C CYS A 159 -0.93 -0.32 0.24
N MET A 160 -0.04 0.57 0.71
CA MET A 160 0.50 0.50 2.07
C MET A 160 -0.12 1.53 3.03
N GLN A 161 -0.93 2.46 2.53
CA GLN A 161 -1.46 3.57 3.31
C GLN A 161 -2.75 3.12 4.02
N PRO A 162 -2.79 3.10 5.38
CA PRO A 162 -3.99 2.69 6.12
C PRO A 162 -5.23 3.53 5.77
N ARG A 163 -5.03 4.85 5.59
CA ARG A 163 -6.10 5.81 5.35
C ARG A 163 -6.89 5.59 4.05
N ASP A 164 -6.31 4.88 3.09
CA ASP A 164 -6.91 4.67 1.77
C ASP A 164 -7.79 3.40 1.75
N HIS A 165 -7.92 2.71 2.90
CA HIS A 165 -8.72 1.50 3.10
C HIS A 165 -9.77 1.71 4.20
N ASN A 166 -10.94 1.10 4.04
CA ASN A 166 -12.08 1.27 4.97
C ASN A 166 -11.76 0.86 6.42
N TYR A 167 -10.97 -0.21 6.60
CA TYR A 167 -10.63 -0.76 7.92
C TYR A 167 -9.27 -0.29 8.43
N GLN A 168 -8.67 0.74 7.82
CA GLN A 168 -7.35 1.24 8.19
C GLN A 168 -6.25 0.16 8.17
N THR A 169 -6.39 -0.80 7.26
CA THR A 169 -5.43 -1.89 7.05
C THR A 169 -4.62 -1.67 5.77
N THR A 170 -3.69 -2.58 5.47
CA THR A 170 -2.98 -2.61 4.19
C THR A 170 -3.77 -3.34 3.12
N CYS A 171 -3.46 -3.07 1.86
CA CYS A 171 -4.09 -3.76 0.74
C CYS A 171 -3.78 -5.25 0.74
N VAL A 172 -4.72 -6.07 0.25
CA VAL A 172 -4.56 -7.52 0.08
C VAL A 172 -3.33 -7.90 -0.76
N CYS A 173 -2.87 -7.03 -1.67
CA CYS A 173 -1.66 -7.27 -2.46
C CYS A 173 -0.36 -7.27 -1.63
N ARG A 174 -0.40 -6.81 -0.37
CA ARG A 174 0.75 -6.86 0.55
C ARG A 174 0.81 -8.17 1.34
N VAL A 175 -0.23 -8.99 1.30
CA VAL A 175 -0.27 -10.29 1.98
C VAL A 175 0.50 -11.32 1.15
N PRO A 176 1.47 -12.05 1.71
CA PRO A 176 2.22 -13.08 1.00
C PRO A 176 1.35 -14.19 0.39
N LYS A 177 1.69 -14.70 -0.80
CA LYS A 177 0.90 -15.70 -1.55
C LYS A 177 0.58 -16.95 -0.72
N HIS A 178 1.52 -17.40 0.10
CA HIS A 178 1.36 -18.61 0.92
C HIS A 178 0.33 -18.46 2.04
N LEU A 179 -0.02 -17.24 2.42
CA LEU A 179 -1.06 -16.94 3.43
C LEU A 179 -2.41 -16.60 2.80
N ARG A 180 -2.52 -16.57 1.47
CA ARG A 180 -3.76 -16.22 0.77
C ARG A 180 -4.55 -17.48 0.44
N GLU A 181 -5.84 -17.43 0.71
CA GLU A 181 -6.81 -18.46 0.28
C GLU A 181 -6.97 -18.45 -1.24
N GLU A 182 -7.01 -17.26 -1.86
CA GLU A 182 -7.13 -17.08 -3.30
C GLU A 182 -5.77 -16.87 -3.98
N LYS A 183 -5.49 -17.65 -5.03
CA LYS A 183 -4.19 -17.65 -5.73
C LYS A 183 -4.03 -16.50 -6.71
N VAL A 184 -5.12 -16.06 -7.33
CA VAL A 184 -5.13 -14.95 -8.30
C VAL A 184 -5.81 -13.76 -7.64
N ILE A 185 -5.07 -12.68 -7.51
CA ILE A 185 -5.54 -11.45 -6.89
C ILE A 185 -5.31 -10.33 -7.89
N GLU A 186 -6.26 -9.40 -7.95
CA GLU A 186 -6.08 -8.13 -8.63
C GLU A 186 -6.32 -6.99 -7.63
N CYS A 187 -5.29 -6.19 -7.39
CA CYS A 187 -5.42 -5.04 -6.52
C CYS A 187 -6.38 -4.00 -7.12
N VAL A 188 -7.40 -3.57 -6.37
CA VAL A 188 -8.34 -2.52 -6.80
C VAL A 188 -7.62 -1.21 -7.15
N HIS A 189 -6.54 -0.85 -6.45
CA HIS A 189 -5.87 0.44 -6.66
C HIS A 189 -4.95 0.49 -7.87
N CYS A 190 -4.18 -0.57 -8.13
CA CYS A 190 -3.11 -0.56 -9.14
C CYS A 190 -3.07 -1.81 -10.03
N GLY A 191 -3.97 -2.78 -9.83
CA GLY A 191 -4.04 -3.99 -10.64
C GLY A 191 -2.90 -4.99 -10.41
N CYS A 192 -2.08 -4.84 -9.36
CA CYS A 192 -0.99 -5.78 -9.10
C CYS A 192 -1.50 -7.11 -8.50
N GLY A 193 -0.80 -8.21 -8.83
CA GLY A 193 -1.10 -9.58 -8.33
C GLY A 193 -0.37 -9.99 -7.06
N GLY A 194 0.22 -9.03 -6.36
CA GLY A 194 1.06 -9.25 -5.19
C GLY A 194 2.32 -8.40 -5.24
N CYS A 195 2.62 -7.75 -4.12
CA CYS A 195 3.78 -6.86 -3.96
C CYS A 195 4.49 -7.10 -2.62
N ALA A 196 4.22 -8.23 -1.97
CA ALA A 196 5.04 -8.69 -0.86
C ALA A 196 6.42 -9.08 -1.39
N SER A 197 7.49 -8.68 -0.69
CA SER A 197 8.85 -8.93 -1.17
C SER A 197 9.27 -10.41 -1.10
N GLY A 198 8.58 -11.24 -0.31
CA GLY A 198 8.86 -12.67 -0.15
C GLY A 198 8.05 -13.60 -1.06
N ASP A 199 7.37 -13.06 -2.07
CA ASP A 199 6.46 -13.77 -3.00
C ASP A 199 7.07 -14.11 -4.37
#